data_AF-A0A1Q4BF79-F1
#
_entry.id   AF-A0A1Q4BF79-F1
#
_cell.length_a   1.000
_cell.length_b   1.000
_cell.length_c   1.000
_cell.angle_alpha   90.00
_cell.angle_beta   90.00
_cell.angle_gamma   90.00
#
_symmetry.space_group_name_H-M   'P 1'
#
loop_
_entity.id
_entity.type
_entity.pdbx_description
1 polymer ?
#
loop_
_entity_poly.entity_id
_entity_poly.type
_entity_poly.pdbx_seq_one_letter_code
_entity_poly.pdbx_strand_id
1 'polypeptide(L)'
;MIQARYAYGEDLRFSATIDLPYGYLWRAVATLRDEAGAVVGPLDCAVIGVEPAEIVVSAAPAAVATWPRPSPSGERTFYFDYQVYDAGGDTVMSSETVALTVEFNTTFVGDIVLREFQNIPTEYREAAKLLSYMRGVLVEVEAAAQATARIPTFFDLDTAVGDQLTIIGKWLGFPRCHCICIPNPVFGFDCGGPDAFPGRIVGFCEGGNWLGCDGGRLNEYCIADDEVYRGFLKARRYQMLGLVDRESLIAALRYVWGPRAYVVQADRGRVVVASGRPLDVDEIARNQILARILPVAPGIWLGFWIDQRPIFGFGEGWAGMCDPPDSPTRVFGFDCGGDYAYDVTGFCEPGSTWANCVPPAAGRGVWLCPDDAKATC
;
A
#
# COMPACT_ATOMS: atom_id res chain seq x y z
N MET A 1 -15.41 20.27 -13.01
CA MET A 1 -16.66 19.77 -12.41
C MET A 1 -16.33 18.48 -11.69
N ILE A 2 -16.57 18.42 -10.39
CA ILE A 2 -16.30 17.23 -9.58
C ILE A 2 -17.64 16.54 -9.34
N GLN A 3 -17.73 15.25 -9.65
CA GLN A 3 -18.89 14.44 -9.29
C GLN A 3 -18.55 13.70 -7.99
N ALA A 4 -19.35 13.92 -6.96
CA ALA A 4 -19.26 13.16 -5.72
C ALA A 4 -20.60 12.45 -5.48
N ARG A 5 -20.53 11.16 -5.16
CA ARG A 5 -21.68 10.41 -4.69
C ARG A 5 -21.60 10.34 -3.17
N TYR A 6 -22.72 10.63 -2.53
CA TYR A 6 -22.81 10.63 -1.08
C TYR A 6 -24.08 9.89 -0.64
N ALA A 7 -23.93 8.96 0.30
CA ALA A 7 -25.04 8.37 1.01
C ALA A 7 -25.19 9.03 2.38
N TYR A 8 -26.43 9.31 2.77
CA TYR A 8 -26.73 9.95 4.05
C TYR A 8 -26.15 9.15 5.23
N GLY A 9 -25.35 9.82 6.08
CA GLY A 9 -24.72 9.22 7.25
C GLY A 9 -23.32 8.64 7.01
N GLU A 10 -22.80 8.74 5.78
CA GLU A 10 -21.40 8.44 5.48
C GLU A 10 -20.53 9.70 5.60
N ASP A 11 -19.22 9.55 5.42
CA ASP A 11 -18.30 10.67 5.23
C ASP A 11 -18.43 11.18 3.79
N LEU A 12 -18.58 12.50 3.61
CA LEU A 12 -18.39 13.07 2.28
C LEU A 12 -16.89 13.21 2.06
N ARG A 13 -16.35 12.55 1.03
CA ARG A 13 -14.96 12.74 0.61
C ARG A 13 -14.88 12.89 -0.90
N PHE A 14 -14.23 13.94 -1.35
CA PHE A 14 -13.82 14.08 -2.74
C PHE A 14 -12.43 14.69 -2.80
N SER A 15 -11.77 14.50 -3.92
CA SER A 15 -10.46 15.09 -4.14
C SER A 15 -10.36 15.80 -5.47
N ALA A 16 -9.49 16.81 -5.48
CA ALA A 16 -9.16 17.60 -6.65
C ALA A 16 -7.65 17.78 -6.70
N THR A 17 -7.07 17.59 -7.88
CA THR A 17 -5.66 17.90 -8.12
C THR A 17 -5.51 19.40 -8.35
N ILE A 18 -4.57 20.02 -7.64
CA ILE A 18 -4.19 21.41 -7.88
C ILE A 18 -2.67 21.54 -7.97
N ASP A 19 -2.22 22.46 -8.82
CA ASP A 19 -0.81 22.79 -8.94
C ASP A 19 -0.44 23.82 -7.85
N LEU A 20 0.33 23.37 -6.86
CA LEU A 20 0.83 24.23 -5.78
C LEU A 20 2.32 24.55 -5.98
N PRO A 21 2.77 25.78 -5.61
CA PRO A 21 4.19 26.12 -5.60
C PRO A 21 5.03 25.25 -4.66
N TYR A 22 6.28 24.97 -5.03
CA TYR A 22 7.22 24.13 -4.28
C TYR A 22 7.60 24.72 -2.91
N GLY A 23 7.72 23.85 -1.89
CA GLY A 23 8.48 24.13 -0.66
C GLY A 23 7.71 24.76 0.51
N TYR A 24 6.38 24.84 0.45
CA TYR A 24 5.57 25.47 1.50
C TYR A 24 4.64 24.46 2.19
N LEU A 25 4.40 24.71 3.49
CA LEU A 25 3.31 24.07 4.24
C LEU A 25 2.02 24.83 3.92
N TRP A 26 1.02 24.10 3.47
CA TRP A 26 -0.25 24.68 3.01
C TRP A 26 -1.38 24.31 3.95
N ARG A 27 -2.27 25.27 4.23
CA ARG A 27 -3.56 25.01 4.88
C ARG A 27 -4.68 25.37 3.91
N ALA A 28 -5.63 24.47 3.73
CA ALA A 28 -6.85 24.72 2.96
C ALA A 28 -8.04 24.89 3.92
N VAL A 29 -8.92 25.84 3.60
CA VAL A 29 -10.25 25.94 4.21
C VAL A 29 -11.26 25.99 3.07
N ALA A 30 -12.31 25.18 3.12
CA ALA A 30 -13.40 25.26 2.15
C ALA A 30 -14.73 25.58 2.81
N THR A 31 -15.54 26.36 2.11
CA THR A 31 -16.91 26.70 2.52
C THR A 31 -17.87 26.16 1.49
N LEU A 32 -18.85 25.36 1.92
CA LEU A 32 -19.89 24.86 1.04
C LEU A 32 -21.00 25.90 0.89
N ARG A 33 -21.42 26.18 -0.33
CA ARG A 33 -22.57 27.01 -0.68
C ARG A 33 -23.58 26.21 -1.50
N ASP A 34 -24.86 26.52 -1.31
CA ASP A 34 -25.93 25.99 -2.13
C ASP A 34 -26.06 26.76 -3.47
N GLU A 35 -27.03 26.36 -4.30
CA GLU A 35 -27.32 26.98 -5.60
C GLU A 35 -27.77 28.45 -5.49
N ALA A 36 -28.25 28.87 -4.31
CA ALA A 36 -28.62 30.25 -4.02
C ALA A 36 -27.44 31.07 -3.45
N GLY A 37 -26.27 30.45 -3.27
CA GLY A 37 -25.07 31.06 -2.71
C GLY A 37 -25.07 31.15 -1.18
N ALA A 38 -26.05 30.54 -0.49
CA ALA A 38 -26.10 30.52 0.97
C ALA A 38 -25.09 29.51 1.52
N VAL A 39 -24.39 29.90 2.59
CA VAL A 39 -23.40 29.05 3.24
C VAL A 39 -24.11 27.91 3.97
N VAL A 40 -23.79 26.67 3.58
CA VAL A 40 -24.35 25.44 4.17
C VAL A 40 -23.53 25.01 5.39
N GLY A 41 -22.21 25.19 5.34
CA GLY A 41 -21.31 24.88 6.45
C GLY A 41 -19.83 24.85 6.04
N PRO A 42 -18.91 24.87 7.03
CA PRO A 42 -17.48 24.68 6.77
C PRO A 42 -17.18 23.21 6.40
N LEU A 43 -16.16 23.00 5.58
CA LEU A 43 -15.62 21.68 5.24
C LEU A 43 -14.18 21.56 5.74
N ASP A 44 -13.83 20.38 6.25
CA ASP A 44 -12.44 20.08 6.60
C ASP A 44 -11.67 19.78 5.31
N CYS A 45 -10.52 20.45 5.13
CA CYS A 45 -9.69 20.27 3.95
C CYS A 45 -8.29 19.86 4.36
N ALA A 46 -7.78 18.82 3.73
CA ALA A 46 -6.39 18.40 3.83
C ALA A 46 -5.73 18.52 2.45
N VAL A 47 -4.52 19.07 2.41
CA VAL A 47 -3.67 19.05 1.22
C VAL A 47 -2.70 17.88 1.39
N ILE A 48 -2.70 16.93 0.49
CA ILE A 48 -1.86 15.72 0.55
C ILE A 48 -1.00 15.64 -0.72
N GLY A 49 0.27 15.30 -0.57
CA GLY A 49 1.19 15.05 -1.70
C GLY A 49 2.34 16.05 -1.79
N VAL A 50 3.30 15.72 -2.67
CA VAL A 50 4.51 16.54 -2.93
C VAL A 50 4.45 17.11 -4.35
N GLU A 51 3.90 16.35 -5.33
CA GLU A 51 3.54 16.82 -6.68
C GLU A 51 2.86 15.68 -7.49
N PRO A 52 1.75 15.94 -8.21
CA PRO A 52 0.84 17.07 -7.99
C PRO A 52 0.14 16.94 -6.63
N ALA A 53 -0.19 18.07 -5.99
CA ALA A 53 -0.85 18.06 -4.69
C ALA A 53 -2.35 17.78 -4.85
N GLU A 54 -2.86 16.83 -4.07
CA GLU A 54 -4.27 16.47 -4.02
C GLU A 54 -4.90 17.19 -2.82
N ILE A 55 -5.84 18.12 -3.08
CA ILE A 55 -6.74 18.58 -2.01
C ILE A 55 -7.77 17.49 -1.81
N VAL A 56 -7.79 16.93 -0.60
CA VAL A 56 -8.86 16.09 -0.10
C VAL A 56 -9.78 16.96 0.74
N VAL A 57 -11.01 17.13 0.28
CA VAL A 57 -12.06 17.78 1.06
C VAL A 57 -12.90 16.69 1.71
N SER A 58 -13.10 16.80 3.01
CA SER A 58 -13.89 15.87 3.80
C SER A 58 -14.85 16.60 4.73
N ALA A 59 -16.01 16.00 4.99
CA ALA A 59 -16.91 16.44 6.05
C ALA A 59 -17.32 15.24 6.90
N ALA A 60 -17.19 15.39 8.22
CA ALA A 60 -17.64 14.37 9.16
C ALA A 60 -19.16 14.19 9.10
N PRO A 61 -19.70 13.01 9.45
CA PRO A 61 -21.12 12.69 9.25
C PRO A 61 -22.04 13.63 10.03
N ALA A 62 -21.58 14.10 11.21
CA ALA A 62 -22.31 15.06 12.03
C ALA A 62 -22.45 16.44 11.36
N ALA A 63 -21.44 16.87 10.60
CA ALA A 63 -21.49 18.13 9.84
C ALA A 63 -22.42 18.00 8.63
N VAL A 64 -22.42 16.85 7.96
CA VAL A 64 -23.30 16.58 6.82
C VAL A 64 -24.76 16.36 7.27
N ALA A 65 -24.99 15.89 8.49
CA ALA A 65 -26.33 15.64 9.01
C ALA A 65 -27.23 16.89 9.10
N THR A 66 -26.61 18.09 9.20
CA THR A 66 -27.32 19.38 9.23
C THR A 66 -27.55 19.98 7.85
N TRP A 67 -27.02 19.36 6.78
CA TRP A 67 -27.19 19.89 5.44
C TRP A 67 -28.65 19.76 4.98
N PRO A 68 -29.15 20.71 4.17
CA PRO A 68 -30.50 20.63 3.62
C PRO A 68 -30.71 19.30 2.90
N ARG A 69 -31.75 18.56 3.26
CA ARG A 69 -32.12 17.30 2.61
C ARG A 69 -33.02 17.59 1.42
N PRO A 70 -32.55 17.45 0.17
CA PRO A 70 -33.47 17.53 -0.95
C PRO A 70 -34.39 16.30 -0.93
N SER A 71 -35.69 16.57 -0.97
CA SER A 71 -36.73 15.60 -1.26
C SER A 71 -37.45 16.09 -2.52
N PRO A 72 -37.58 15.28 -3.60
CA PRO A 72 -37.13 13.89 -3.78
C PRO A 72 -35.63 13.76 -4.12
N SER A 73 -35.16 12.52 -4.30
CA SER A 73 -33.83 12.20 -4.83
C SER A 73 -33.54 12.97 -6.12
N GLY A 74 -32.32 13.48 -6.25
CA GLY A 74 -31.91 14.31 -7.37
C GLY A 74 -30.46 14.77 -7.26
N GLU A 75 -29.97 15.35 -8.36
CA GLU A 75 -28.68 16.03 -8.39
C GLU A 75 -28.84 17.45 -7.83
N ARG A 76 -27.91 17.86 -6.97
CA ARG A 76 -27.73 19.26 -6.55
C ARG A 76 -26.32 19.69 -6.90
N THR A 77 -26.18 20.91 -7.39
CA THR A 77 -24.85 21.50 -7.56
C THR A 77 -24.53 22.33 -6.33
N PHE A 78 -23.53 21.90 -5.58
CA PHE A 78 -22.91 22.73 -4.56
C PHE A 78 -21.70 23.45 -5.13
N TYR A 79 -21.36 24.52 -4.46
CA TYR A 79 -20.26 25.37 -4.81
C TYR A 79 -19.33 25.42 -3.62
N PHE A 80 -18.06 25.10 -3.81
CA PHE A 80 -17.08 25.29 -2.75
C PHE A 80 -16.05 26.32 -3.18
N ASP A 81 -15.78 27.24 -2.26
CA ASP A 81 -14.66 28.17 -2.35
C ASP A 81 -13.56 27.63 -1.44
N TYR A 82 -12.33 27.54 -1.93
CA TYR A 82 -11.18 27.23 -1.10
C TYR A 82 -10.19 28.38 -1.03
N GLN A 83 -9.57 28.55 0.14
CA GLN A 83 -8.44 29.44 0.35
C GLN A 83 -7.24 28.61 0.79
N VAL A 84 -6.11 28.79 0.12
CA VAL A 84 -4.84 28.18 0.45
C VAL A 84 -3.95 29.24 1.10
N TYR A 85 -3.53 28.96 2.33
CA TYR A 85 -2.62 29.81 3.09
C TYR A 85 -1.22 29.22 3.10
N ASP A 86 -0.21 30.08 3.02
CA ASP A 86 1.17 29.69 3.29
C ASP A 86 1.44 29.51 4.80
N ALA A 87 2.69 29.18 5.12
CA ALA A 87 3.13 29.03 6.51
C ALA A 87 3.07 30.34 7.33
N GLY A 88 3.02 31.50 6.68
CA GLY A 88 2.84 32.82 7.30
C GLY A 88 1.38 33.16 7.57
N GLY A 89 0.44 32.40 7.01
CA GLY A 89 -1.00 32.65 7.08
C GLY A 89 -1.52 33.58 5.98
N ASP A 90 -0.69 33.94 5.01
CA ASP A 90 -1.10 34.77 3.88
C ASP A 90 -1.81 33.92 2.83
N THR A 91 -2.90 34.45 2.27
CA THR A 91 -3.64 33.76 1.21
C THR A 91 -2.84 33.82 -0.10
N VAL A 92 -2.35 32.67 -0.54
CA VAL A 92 -1.56 32.55 -1.77
C VAL A 92 -2.44 32.20 -2.96
N MET A 93 -3.53 31.48 -2.72
CA MET A 93 -4.48 31.11 -3.75
C MET A 93 -5.90 31.13 -3.19
N SER A 94 -6.80 31.83 -3.87
CA SER A 94 -8.23 31.75 -3.66
C SER A 94 -8.87 31.25 -4.94
N SER A 95 -9.68 30.20 -4.86
CA SER A 95 -10.23 29.59 -6.07
C SER A 95 -11.40 30.34 -6.66
N GLU A 96 -11.65 30.07 -7.94
CA GLU A 96 -12.98 30.17 -8.52
C GLU A 96 -13.88 29.06 -7.96
N THR A 97 -15.16 29.37 -7.84
CA THR A 97 -16.18 28.50 -7.29
C THR A 97 -16.27 27.18 -8.08
N VAL A 98 -15.92 26.06 -7.45
CA VAL A 98 -15.97 24.75 -8.10
C VAL A 98 -17.34 24.12 -7.91
N ALA A 99 -17.98 23.77 -9.03
CA ALA A 99 -19.24 23.02 -9.03
C ALA A 99 -19.01 21.55 -8.66
N LEU A 100 -19.65 21.14 -7.56
CA LEU A 100 -19.77 19.78 -7.06
C LEU A 100 -21.19 19.28 -7.31
N THR A 101 -21.36 18.36 -8.24
CA THR A 101 -22.67 17.70 -8.42
C THR A 101 -22.76 16.56 -7.43
N VAL A 102 -23.69 16.66 -6.49
CA VAL A 102 -23.99 15.62 -5.50
C VAL A 102 -25.28 14.93 -5.92
N GLU A 103 -25.16 13.63 -6.20
CA GLU A 103 -26.31 12.77 -6.45
C GLU A 103 -26.86 12.28 -5.10
N PHE A 104 -28.01 12.83 -4.68
CA PHE A 104 -28.68 12.37 -3.48
C PHE A 104 -29.51 11.14 -3.78
N ASN A 105 -29.00 9.97 -3.39
CA ASN A 105 -29.74 8.73 -3.50
C ASN A 105 -30.58 8.49 -2.23
N THR A 106 -31.80 9.02 -2.19
CA THR A 106 -32.77 8.73 -1.11
C THR A 106 -33.34 7.32 -1.18
N THR A 107 -33.04 6.56 -2.24
CA THR A 107 -33.35 5.13 -2.35
C THR A 107 -32.48 4.27 -1.43
N PHE A 108 -31.63 4.90 -0.61
CA PHE A 108 -30.87 4.21 0.41
C PHE A 108 -31.77 3.54 1.44
N VAL A 109 -31.25 2.47 2.02
CA VAL A 109 -31.96 1.70 3.02
C VAL A 109 -32.17 2.54 4.27
N GLY A 110 -33.38 3.05 4.46
CA GLY A 110 -33.65 4.11 5.42
C GLY A 110 -35.02 4.76 5.22
N ASP A 111 -35.62 4.54 4.05
CA ASP A 111 -36.94 5.09 3.73
C ASP A 111 -37.91 4.05 3.14
N ILE A 112 -37.63 2.76 3.35
CA ILE A 112 -38.51 1.69 2.89
C ILE A 112 -39.88 1.85 3.54
N VAL A 113 -39.92 2.16 4.84
CA VAL A 113 -41.17 2.37 5.54
C VAL A 113 -41.98 3.53 4.93
N LEU A 114 -41.44 4.74 4.75
CA LEU A 114 -42.26 5.84 4.24
C LEU A 114 -42.64 5.63 2.77
N ARG A 115 -41.74 5.09 1.94
CA ARG A 115 -42.03 4.78 0.54
C ARG A 115 -43.20 3.81 0.41
N GLU A 116 -43.17 2.69 1.13
CA GLU A 116 -44.26 1.71 1.04
C GLU A 116 -45.56 2.25 1.65
N PHE A 117 -45.49 3.12 2.66
CA PHE A 117 -46.68 3.80 3.20
C PHE A 117 -47.34 4.76 2.21
N GLN A 118 -46.57 5.44 1.36
CA GLN A 118 -47.10 6.30 0.30
C GLN A 118 -47.82 5.50 -0.80
N ASN A 119 -47.42 4.24 -0.99
CA ASN A 119 -47.98 3.32 -1.97
C ASN A 119 -49.25 2.59 -1.49
N ILE A 120 -49.71 2.81 -0.26
CA ILE A 120 -50.90 2.15 0.28
C ILE A 120 -52.15 2.66 -0.46
N PRO A 121 -52.97 1.76 -1.05
CA PRO A 121 -54.23 2.13 -1.68
C PRO A 121 -55.15 2.88 -0.73
N THR A 122 -55.93 3.84 -1.25
CA THR A 122 -56.77 4.74 -0.45
C THR A 122 -57.73 4.00 0.48
N GLU A 123 -58.23 2.82 0.08
CA GLU A 123 -59.13 1.97 0.86
C GLU A 123 -58.55 1.48 2.20
N TYR A 124 -57.22 1.43 2.33
CA TYR A 124 -56.54 0.91 3.52
C TYR A 124 -55.91 1.99 4.41
N ARG A 125 -56.07 3.27 4.07
CA ARG A 125 -55.42 4.38 4.80
C ARG A 125 -55.95 4.57 6.23
N GLU A 126 -57.13 4.07 6.54
CA GLU A 126 -57.74 4.17 7.88
C GLU A 126 -57.59 2.88 8.71
N ALA A 127 -57.04 1.80 8.13
CA ALA A 127 -56.93 0.50 8.77
C ALA A 127 -55.77 0.46 9.79
N ALA A 128 -55.93 1.11 10.94
CA ALA A 128 -54.87 1.31 11.95
C ALA A 128 -54.11 0.03 12.35
N LYS A 129 -54.81 -1.11 12.48
CA LYS A 129 -54.17 -2.41 12.80
C LYS A 129 -53.28 -2.92 11.67
N LEU A 130 -53.75 -2.81 10.43
CA LEU A 130 -52.98 -3.19 9.24
C LEU A 130 -51.75 -2.30 9.09
N LEU A 131 -51.93 -0.98 9.23
CA LEU A 131 -50.83 -0.02 9.18
C LEU A 131 -49.78 -0.29 10.27
N SER A 132 -50.21 -0.58 11.50
CA SER A 132 -49.28 -0.94 12.58
C SER A 132 -48.52 -2.22 12.29
N TYR A 133 -49.19 -3.23 11.74
CA TYR A 133 -48.55 -4.50 11.34
C TYR A 133 -47.54 -4.28 10.21
N MET A 134 -47.94 -3.59 9.14
CA MET A 134 -47.07 -3.27 8.01
C MET A 134 -45.84 -2.47 8.47
N ARG A 135 -46.02 -1.47 9.34
CA ARG A 135 -44.89 -0.72 9.91
C ARG A 135 -43.93 -1.63 10.65
N GLY A 136 -44.44 -2.53 11.50
CA GLY A 136 -43.60 -3.48 12.24
C GLY A 136 -42.76 -4.34 11.30
N VAL A 137 -43.37 -4.93 10.27
CA VAL A 137 -42.66 -5.78 9.30
C VAL A 137 -41.66 -4.97 8.46
N LEU A 138 -42.06 -3.79 7.97
CA LEU A 138 -41.19 -2.96 7.13
C LEU A 138 -39.98 -2.43 7.89
N VAL A 139 -40.09 -2.15 9.20
CA VAL A 139 -38.96 -1.77 10.04
C VAL A 139 -37.93 -2.90 10.13
N GLU A 140 -38.37 -4.15 10.31
CA GLU A 140 -37.45 -5.31 10.33
C GLU A 140 -36.78 -5.54 8.97
N VAL A 141 -37.54 -5.40 7.88
CA VAL A 141 -37.00 -5.48 6.51
C VAL A 141 -35.98 -4.37 6.25
N GLU A 142 -36.26 -3.15 6.71
CA GLU A 142 -35.36 -2.02 6.60
C GLU A 142 -34.06 -2.24 7.40
N ALA A 143 -34.16 -2.76 8.63
CA ALA A 143 -33.00 -3.11 9.44
C ALA A 143 -32.14 -4.20 8.76
N ALA A 144 -32.77 -5.24 8.20
CA ALA A 144 -32.07 -6.29 7.47
C ALA A 144 -31.39 -5.76 6.20
N ALA A 145 -32.07 -4.91 5.44
CA ALA A 145 -31.51 -4.28 4.27
C ALA A 145 -30.36 -3.31 4.63
N GLN A 146 -30.42 -2.62 5.78
CA GLN A 146 -29.36 -1.71 6.24
C GLN A 146 -28.13 -2.52 6.65
N ALA A 147 -28.33 -3.62 7.35
CA ALA A 147 -27.27 -4.56 7.67
C ALA A 147 -26.63 -5.12 6.39
N THR A 148 -27.44 -5.49 5.40
CA THR A 148 -26.95 -6.01 4.10
C THR A 148 -26.17 -4.96 3.32
N ALA A 149 -26.65 -3.71 3.30
CA ALA A 149 -25.97 -2.60 2.63
C ALA A 149 -24.60 -2.27 3.24
N ARG A 150 -24.39 -2.60 4.52
CA ARG A 150 -23.09 -2.45 5.20
C ARG A 150 -22.14 -3.63 4.96
N ILE A 151 -22.60 -4.76 4.40
CA ILE A 151 -21.72 -5.92 4.15
C ILE A 151 -20.46 -5.54 3.36
N PRO A 152 -20.56 -4.78 2.24
CA PRO A 152 -19.37 -4.40 1.47
C PRO A 152 -18.34 -3.59 2.26
N THR A 153 -18.77 -2.76 3.22
CA THR A 153 -17.85 -1.91 3.98
C THR A 153 -16.97 -2.74 4.94
N PHE A 154 -17.43 -3.90 5.39
CA PHE A 154 -16.62 -4.84 6.17
C PHE A 154 -15.55 -5.56 5.33
N PHE A 155 -15.66 -5.53 4.00
CA PHE A 155 -14.70 -6.15 3.08
C PHE A 155 -13.90 -5.11 2.29
N ASP A 156 -13.85 -3.88 2.77
CA ASP A 156 -12.97 -2.86 2.23
C ASP A 156 -11.52 -3.15 2.66
N LEU A 157 -10.62 -3.22 1.68
CA LEU A 157 -9.20 -3.50 1.90
C LEU A 157 -8.53 -2.43 2.77
N ASP A 158 -9.05 -1.21 2.84
CA ASP A 158 -8.47 -0.14 3.64
C ASP A 158 -8.91 -0.16 5.12
N THR A 159 -10.05 -0.79 5.43
CA THR A 159 -10.64 -0.73 6.77
C THR A 159 -10.86 -2.10 7.43
N ALA A 160 -10.86 -3.19 6.65
CA ALA A 160 -11.04 -4.54 7.18
C ALA A 160 -9.94 -4.93 8.18
N VAL A 161 -10.30 -5.66 9.22
CA VAL A 161 -9.38 -6.14 10.28
C VAL A 161 -9.60 -7.62 10.59
N GLY A 162 -8.60 -8.28 11.16
CA GLY A 162 -8.65 -9.67 11.62
C GLY A 162 -9.09 -10.67 10.55
N ASP A 163 -10.20 -11.37 10.81
CA ASP A 163 -10.75 -12.40 9.93
C ASP A 163 -11.28 -11.84 8.60
N GLN A 164 -11.81 -10.61 8.61
CA GLN A 164 -12.32 -9.97 7.39
C GLN A 164 -11.19 -9.79 6.37
N LEU A 165 -10.07 -9.22 6.82
CA LEU A 165 -8.87 -9.05 6.00
C LEU A 165 -8.30 -10.40 5.55
N THR A 166 -8.37 -11.41 6.41
CA THR A 166 -7.97 -12.79 6.07
C THR A 166 -8.83 -13.38 4.96
N ILE A 167 -10.14 -13.14 4.96
CA ILE A 167 -11.05 -13.58 3.90
C ILE A 167 -10.72 -12.87 2.58
N ILE A 168 -10.48 -11.55 2.60
CA ILE A 168 -10.04 -10.81 1.40
C ILE A 168 -8.76 -11.41 0.84
N GLY A 169 -7.78 -11.70 1.70
CA GLY A 169 -6.54 -12.32 1.26
C GLY A 169 -6.73 -13.71 0.64
N LYS A 170 -7.63 -14.55 1.19
CA LYS A 170 -8.00 -15.82 0.58
C LYS A 170 -8.62 -15.64 -0.81
N TRP A 171 -9.49 -14.65 -1.01
CA TRP A 171 -10.06 -14.33 -2.33
C TRP A 171 -9.00 -13.86 -3.33
N LEU A 172 -7.97 -13.13 -2.86
CA LEU A 172 -6.82 -12.71 -3.68
C LEU A 172 -5.77 -13.82 -3.91
N GLY A 173 -6.00 -15.03 -3.38
CA GLY A 173 -5.08 -16.16 -3.46
C GLY A 173 -3.82 -15.98 -2.62
N PHE A 174 -3.89 -15.19 -1.56
CA PHE A 174 -2.77 -14.87 -0.68
C PHE A 174 -3.18 -15.07 0.80
N PRO A 175 -3.16 -16.32 1.31
CA PRO A 175 -3.50 -16.60 2.72
C PRO A 175 -2.51 -15.95 3.68
N ARG A 176 -2.84 -15.79 4.98
CA ARG A 176 -1.92 -15.19 5.97
C ARG A 176 -0.67 -16.01 6.23
N CYS A 177 -0.81 -17.32 6.20
CA CYS A 177 0.25 -18.25 6.49
C CYS A 177 0.83 -18.80 5.19
N HIS A 178 2.15 -18.77 5.10
CA HIS A 178 2.90 -19.21 3.94
C HIS A 178 3.98 -20.16 4.38
N CYS A 179 4.20 -21.20 3.58
CA CYS A 179 5.44 -21.93 3.72
C CYS A 179 6.60 -21.19 3.08
N ILE A 180 7.58 -20.91 3.94
CA ILE A 180 8.86 -20.31 3.62
C ILE A 180 9.97 -21.30 3.93
N CYS A 181 11.12 -21.05 3.34
CA CYS A 181 12.29 -21.86 3.57
C CYS A 181 13.07 -21.22 4.70
N ILE A 182 13.39 -21.98 5.75
CA ILE A 182 14.33 -21.48 6.75
C ILE A 182 15.69 -21.39 6.04
N PRO A 183 16.33 -20.21 5.98
CA PRO A 183 17.69 -20.13 5.48
C PRO A 183 18.57 -21.00 6.39
N ASN A 184 19.16 -22.05 5.82
CA ASN A 184 20.10 -22.88 6.56
C ASN A 184 21.30 -22.01 6.96
N PRO A 185 21.80 -22.16 8.20
CA PRO A 185 23.02 -21.48 8.60
C PRO A 185 24.14 -21.86 7.65
N VAL A 186 24.81 -20.85 7.09
CA VAL A 186 25.90 -21.04 6.14
C VAL A 186 27.19 -21.26 6.91
N PHE A 187 28.00 -22.20 6.45
CA PHE A 187 29.36 -22.34 6.94
C PHE A 187 30.19 -21.13 6.49
N GLY A 188 30.92 -20.50 7.41
CA GLY A 188 31.76 -19.34 7.11
C GLY A 188 32.56 -18.88 8.31
N PHE A 189 33.33 -17.80 8.12
CA PHE A 189 34.03 -17.11 9.20
C PHE A 189 33.25 -15.84 9.53
N ASP A 190 32.80 -15.71 10.78
CA ASP A 190 32.24 -14.44 11.25
C ASP A 190 33.39 -13.45 11.38
N CYS A 191 33.46 -12.49 10.46
CA CYS A 191 34.49 -11.48 10.44
C CYS A 191 34.33 -10.44 11.58
N GLY A 192 33.19 -10.47 12.29
CA GLY A 192 32.84 -9.46 13.28
C GLY A 192 32.60 -8.08 12.66
N GLY A 193 31.69 -7.31 13.25
CA GLY A 193 31.41 -5.93 12.84
C GLY A 193 29.97 -5.68 12.42
N PRO A 194 29.60 -4.41 12.18
CA PRO A 194 28.25 -4.01 11.79
C PRO A 194 27.79 -4.57 10.42
N ASP A 195 28.72 -5.20 9.70
CA ASP A 195 28.58 -5.65 8.31
C ASP A 195 28.51 -7.19 8.20
N ALA A 196 28.48 -7.90 9.33
CA ALA A 196 28.38 -9.35 9.35
C ALA A 196 27.09 -9.82 8.65
N PHE A 197 27.16 -10.98 7.98
CA PHE A 197 25.99 -11.61 7.36
C PHE A 197 24.88 -11.75 8.42
N PRO A 198 23.64 -11.32 8.14
CA PRO A 198 22.57 -11.32 9.15
C PRO A 198 22.12 -12.74 9.54
N GLY A 199 22.46 -13.75 8.75
CA GLY A 199 22.21 -15.15 9.10
C GLY A 199 23.27 -15.71 10.04
N ARG A 200 22.89 -16.73 10.81
CA ARG A 200 23.81 -17.44 11.69
C ARG A 200 24.91 -18.12 10.86
N ILE A 201 26.13 -17.60 10.95
CA ILE A 201 27.34 -18.27 10.46
C ILE A 201 27.72 -19.34 11.49
N VAL A 202 27.98 -20.56 11.04
CA VAL A 202 28.36 -21.67 11.91
C VAL A 202 29.75 -22.20 11.55
N GLY A 203 30.49 -22.63 12.57
CA GLY A 203 31.86 -23.12 12.42
C GLY A 203 31.95 -24.54 11.86
N PHE A 204 33.19 -25.02 11.66
CA PHE A 204 33.45 -26.40 11.27
C PHE A 204 32.88 -27.31 12.38
N CYS A 205 32.03 -28.27 12.01
CA CYS A 205 31.34 -29.21 12.91
C CYS A 205 30.08 -28.71 13.64
N GLU A 206 29.61 -27.48 13.40
CA GLU A 206 28.35 -26.96 14.01
C GLU A 206 27.09 -27.24 13.18
N GLY A 207 27.16 -28.20 12.25
CA GLY A 207 26.02 -28.58 11.41
C GLY A 207 25.67 -27.58 10.30
N GLY A 208 26.63 -26.75 9.89
CA GLY A 208 26.48 -25.87 8.73
C GLY A 208 26.27 -26.65 7.44
N ASN A 209 25.34 -26.19 6.62
CA ASN A 209 25.17 -26.74 5.28
C ASN A 209 25.92 -25.87 4.27
N TRP A 210 26.55 -26.49 3.29
CA TRP A 210 27.16 -25.76 2.18
C TRP A 210 26.04 -25.12 1.35
N LEU A 211 26.25 -23.87 0.94
CA LEU A 211 25.34 -23.14 0.05
C LEU A 211 25.03 -24.00 -1.18
N GLY A 212 23.80 -24.51 -1.27
CA GLY A 212 23.32 -25.29 -2.42
C GLY A 212 23.02 -26.78 -2.19
N CYS A 213 22.93 -27.29 -0.96
CA CYS A 213 22.52 -28.69 -0.72
C CYS A 213 21.10 -28.83 -0.14
N ASP A 214 20.34 -29.74 -0.76
CA ASP A 214 18.98 -30.17 -0.43
C ASP A 214 18.76 -30.42 1.07
N GLY A 215 17.62 -29.97 1.60
CA GLY A 215 17.21 -30.22 2.99
C GLY A 215 16.84 -28.99 3.81
N GLY A 216 16.62 -27.83 3.19
CA GLY A 216 16.01 -26.69 3.87
C GLY A 216 14.73 -27.11 4.59
N ARG A 217 14.65 -26.84 5.89
CA ARG A 217 13.41 -27.06 6.64
C ARG A 217 12.37 -26.05 6.16
N LEU A 218 11.20 -26.56 5.78
CA LEU A 218 10.03 -25.72 5.57
C LEU A 218 9.54 -25.24 6.94
N ASN A 219 9.16 -23.97 6.99
CA ASN A 219 8.48 -23.41 8.14
C ASN A 219 7.23 -22.68 7.68
N GLU A 220 6.17 -22.78 8.47
CA GLU A 220 5.01 -21.95 8.29
C GLU A 220 5.29 -20.57 8.91
N TYR A 221 5.17 -19.54 8.09
CA TYR A 221 5.27 -18.15 8.51
C TYR A 221 3.92 -17.47 8.33
N CYS A 222 3.33 -16.99 9.43
CA CYS A 222 2.06 -16.30 9.44
C CYS A 222 2.26 -14.81 9.67
N ILE A 223 1.69 -13.97 8.80
CA ILE A 223 1.68 -12.51 8.97
C ILE A 223 0.58 -12.15 9.99
N ALA A 224 0.97 -11.98 11.24
CA ALA A 224 0.04 -11.69 12.34
C ALA A 224 -0.45 -10.23 12.34
N ASP A 225 0.39 -9.29 11.93
CA ASP A 225 0.07 -7.86 11.90
C ASP A 225 -0.83 -7.53 10.69
N ASP A 226 -1.98 -6.93 10.96
CA ASP A 226 -2.98 -6.56 9.95
C ASP A 226 -2.48 -5.49 8.99
N GLU A 227 -1.72 -4.51 9.45
CA GLU A 227 -1.24 -3.42 8.60
C GLU A 227 -0.12 -3.92 7.67
N VAL A 228 0.76 -4.79 8.17
CA VAL A 228 1.72 -5.49 7.32
C VAL A 228 0.98 -6.34 6.30
N TYR A 229 0.03 -7.17 6.71
CA TYR A 229 -0.71 -8.05 5.80
C TYR A 229 -1.51 -7.24 4.77
N ARG A 230 -2.14 -6.13 5.16
CA ARG A 230 -2.83 -5.19 4.27
C ARG A 230 -1.89 -4.64 3.21
N GLY A 231 -0.65 -4.28 3.58
CA GLY A 231 0.39 -3.86 2.64
C GLY A 231 0.68 -4.92 1.57
N PHE A 232 0.79 -6.19 1.97
CA PHE A 232 0.97 -7.31 1.04
C PHE A 232 -0.24 -7.49 0.10
N LEU A 233 -1.47 -7.39 0.62
CA LEU A 233 -2.69 -7.50 -0.20
C LEU A 233 -2.82 -6.34 -1.20
N LYS A 234 -2.46 -5.11 -0.80
CA LYS A 234 -2.40 -3.95 -1.70
C LYS A 234 -1.39 -4.16 -2.82
N ALA A 235 -0.20 -4.67 -2.51
CA ALA A 235 0.79 -5.02 -3.53
C ALA A 235 0.29 -6.14 -4.46
N ARG A 236 -0.33 -7.20 -3.92
CA ARG A 236 -0.92 -8.31 -4.71
C ARG A 236 -2.00 -7.84 -5.67
N ARG A 237 -2.77 -6.80 -5.31
CA ARG A 237 -3.78 -6.19 -6.21
C ARG A 237 -3.16 -5.74 -7.53
N TYR A 238 -1.98 -5.10 -7.52
CA TYR A 238 -1.30 -4.68 -8.76
C TYR A 238 -0.98 -5.86 -9.67
N GLN A 239 -0.51 -6.95 -9.08
CA GLN A 239 -0.21 -8.17 -9.82
C GLN A 239 -1.47 -8.81 -10.41
N MET A 240 -2.59 -8.84 -9.68
CA MET A 240 -3.87 -9.36 -10.19
C MET A 240 -4.47 -8.49 -11.30
N LEU A 241 -4.21 -7.19 -11.27
CA LEU A 241 -4.60 -6.26 -12.34
C LEU A 241 -3.66 -6.32 -13.55
N GLY A 242 -2.56 -7.07 -13.49
CA GLY A 242 -1.57 -7.16 -14.57
C GLY A 242 -0.75 -5.87 -14.77
N LEU A 243 -0.66 -5.02 -13.74
CA LEU A 243 0.05 -3.74 -13.79
C LEU A 243 1.56 -3.94 -13.54
N VAL A 244 2.25 -4.44 -14.56
CA VAL A 244 3.68 -4.83 -14.50
C VAL A 244 4.65 -3.70 -14.87
N ASP A 245 4.18 -2.46 -14.93
CA ASP A 245 5.01 -1.30 -15.22
C ASP A 245 5.86 -0.89 -13.99
N ARG A 246 6.89 -0.06 -14.23
CA ARG A 246 7.84 0.35 -13.19
C ARG A 246 7.17 1.15 -12.07
N GLU A 247 6.19 1.99 -12.38
CA GLU A 247 5.53 2.86 -11.40
C GLU A 247 4.65 2.02 -10.47
N SER A 248 3.89 1.09 -11.04
CA SER A 248 3.10 0.10 -10.30
C SER A 248 3.95 -0.80 -9.41
N LEU A 249 5.14 -1.22 -9.88
CA LEU A 249 6.07 -1.97 -9.05
C LEU A 249 6.58 -1.13 -7.87
N ILE A 250 6.97 0.14 -8.10
CA ILE A 250 7.41 1.04 -7.02
C ILE A 250 6.27 1.27 -6.02
N ALA A 251 5.04 1.49 -6.49
CA ALA A 251 3.87 1.64 -5.63
C ALA A 251 3.64 0.38 -4.78
N ALA A 252 3.67 -0.81 -5.38
CA ALA A 252 3.56 -2.08 -4.68
C ALA A 252 4.64 -2.26 -3.60
N LEU A 253 5.90 -1.96 -3.92
CA LEU A 253 7.01 -2.02 -2.96
C LEU A 253 6.81 -1.08 -1.78
N ARG A 254 6.30 0.13 -2.03
CA ARG A 254 6.06 1.14 -1.00
C ARG A 254 4.94 0.75 -0.03
N TYR A 255 3.95 -0.02 -0.47
CA TYR A 255 2.95 -0.59 0.45
C TYR A 255 3.55 -1.60 1.43
N VAL A 256 4.62 -2.30 1.05
CA VAL A 256 5.21 -3.36 1.89
C VAL A 256 6.36 -2.84 2.76
N TRP A 257 7.32 -2.13 2.18
CA TRP A 257 8.53 -1.67 2.90
C TRP A 257 8.47 -0.22 3.36
N GLY A 258 7.48 0.54 2.87
CA GLY A 258 7.32 1.96 3.16
C GLY A 258 7.85 2.88 2.05
N PRO A 259 7.75 4.21 2.23
CA PRO A 259 7.92 5.20 1.16
C PRO A 259 9.32 5.25 0.54
N ARG A 260 10.34 4.78 1.28
CA ARG A 260 11.75 4.77 0.82
C ARG A 260 12.08 3.63 -0.13
N ALA A 261 11.16 2.70 -0.36
CA ALA A 261 11.39 1.59 -1.28
C ALA A 261 11.53 2.09 -2.73
N TYR A 262 12.46 1.48 -3.46
CA TYR A 262 12.77 1.86 -4.85
C TYR A 262 13.25 0.67 -5.68
N VAL A 263 13.22 0.86 -7.00
CA VAL A 263 13.78 -0.07 -7.99
C VAL A 263 15.20 0.37 -8.31
N VAL A 264 16.18 -0.46 -7.97
CA VAL A 264 17.61 -0.25 -8.24
C VAL A 264 17.88 -0.36 -9.73
N GLN A 265 17.42 -1.46 -10.34
CA GLN A 265 17.73 -1.82 -11.72
C GLN A 265 16.51 -2.53 -12.33
N ALA A 266 16.21 -2.23 -13.60
CA ALA A 266 15.10 -2.83 -14.34
C ALA A 266 15.46 -2.94 -15.83
N ASP A 267 16.42 -3.81 -16.15
CA ASP A 267 16.93 -4.02 -17.50
C ASP A 267 17.24 -5.52 -17.76
N ARG A 268 17.44 -5.89 -19.04
CA ARG A 268 17.91 -7.22 -19.47
C ARG A 268 17.17 -8.43 -18.87
N GLY A 269 15.85 -8.34 -18.67
CA GLY A 269 15.06 -9.43 -18.09
C GLY A 269 15.30 -9.63 -16.58
N ARG A 270 15.80 -8.60 -15.90
CA ARG A 270 16.08 -8.59 -14.47
C ARG A 270 15.55 -7.32 -13.83
N VAL A 271 14.99 -7.46 -12.64
CA VAL A 271 14.55 -6.35 -11.79
C VAL A 271 15.16 -6.55 -10.41
N VAL A 272 15.82 -5.51 -9.90
CA VAL A 272 16.39 -5.48 -8.55
C VAL A 272 15.69 -4.40 -7.75
N VAL A 273 15.15 -4.78 -6.59
CA VAL A 273 14.38 -3.90 -5.71
C VAL A 273 15.09 -3.73 -4.38
N ALA A 274 14.93 -2.57 -3.76
CA ALA A 274 15.51 -2.25 -2.46
C ALA A 274 14.48 -1.58 -1.54
N SER A 275 14.58 -1.86 -0.24
CA SER A 275 13.75 -1.25 0.81
C SER A 275 14.13 0.21 1.10
N GLY A 276 15.37 0.61 0.80
CA GLY A 276 15.90 1.93 1.13
C GLY A 276 16.12 2.18 2.64
N ARG A 277 16.09 1.11 3.45
CA ARG A 277 16.33 1.12 4.90
C ARG A 277 16.83 -0.26 5.36
N PRO A 278 17.42 -0.40 6.57
CA PRO A 278 17.80 -1.72 7.05
C PRO A 278 16.51 -2.51 7.34
N LEU A 279 16.52 -3.79 7.01
CA LEU A 279 15.42 -4.69 7.34
C LEU A 279 15.73 -5.43 8.63
N ASP A 280 14.71 -5.63 9.46
CA ASP A 280 14.84 -6.50 10.63
C ASP A 280 14.84 -7.99 10.23
N VAL A 281 15.12 -8.87 11.19
CA VAL A 281 15.20 -10.33 10.94
C VAL A 281 13.87 -10.90 10.43
N ASP A 282 12.75 -10.36 10.90
CA ASP A 282 11.40 -10.80 10.52
C ASP A 282 11.04 -10.33 9.10
N GLU A 283 11.38 -9.10 8.73
CA GLU A 283 11.29 -8.55 7.38
C GLU A 283 12.14 -9.31 6.37
N ILE A 284 13.37 -9.69 6.75
CA ILE A 284 14.23 -10.52 5.92
C ILE A 284 13.57 -11.88 5.66
N ALA A 285 12.96 -12.51 6.66
CA ALA A 285 12.22 -13.75 6.48
C ALA A 285 10.99 -13.54 5.56
N ARG A 286 10.25 -12.44 5.74
CA ARG A 286 9.09 -12.07 4.91
C ARG A 286 9.43 -11.79 3.44
N ASN A 287 10.66 -11.39 3.11
CA ASN A 287 11.05 -11.10 1.73
C ASN A 287 10.88 -12.31 0.78
N GLN A 288 10.97 -13.54 1.30
CA GLN A 288 10.70 -14.74 0.49
C GLN A 288 9.25 -14.79 0.00
N ILE A 289 8.32 -14.25 0.79
CA ILE A 289 6.89 -14.17 0.47
C ILE A 289 6.64 -13.02 -0.51
N LEU A 290 7.34 -11.89 -0.32
CA LEU A 290 7.19 -10.69 -1.13
C LEU A 290 7.37 -10.96 -2.64
N ALA A 291 8.34 -11.80 -3.01
CA ALA A 291 8.56 -12.19 -4.40
C ALA A 291 7.33 -12.80 -5.09
N ARG A 292 6.37 -13.37 -4.34
CA ARG A 292 5.16 -14.01 -4.88
C ARG A 292 4.07 -13.01 -5.24
N ILE A 293 4.10 -11.80 -4.66
CA ILE A 293 3.03 -10.80 -4.78
C ILE A 293 3.40 -9.57 -5.61
N LEU A 294 4.68 -9.39 -5.91
CA LEU A 294 5.11 -8.22 -6.69
C LEU A 294 4.67 -8.36 -8.15
N PRO A 295 4.25 -7.24 -8.79
CA PRO A 295 3.81 -7.24 -10.18
C PRO A 295 5.01 -7.29 -11.13
N VAL A 296 5.66 -8.45 -11.20
CA VAL A 296 6.79 -8.71 -12.11
C VAL A 296 6.30 -9.53 -13.29
N ALA A 297 6.64 -9.12 -14.51
CA ALA A 297 6.24 -9.85 -15.70
C ALA A 297 6.84 -11.27 -15.72
N PRO A 298 6.11 -12.29 -16.20
CA PRO A 298 6.63 -13.64 -16.32
C PRO A 298 7.95 -13.68 -17.12
N GLY A 299 8.92 -14.46 -16.64
CA GLY A 299 10.24 -14.59 -17.28
C GLY A 299 11.27 -13.53 -16.87
N ILE A 300 10.87 -12.50 -16.10
CA ILE A 300 11.80 -11.55 -15.50
C ILE A 300 12.31 -12.11 -14.17
N TRP A 301 13.63 -12.02 -13.97
CA TRP A 301 14.27 -12.38 -12.71
C TRP A 301 14.13 -11.26 -11.68
N LEU A 302 13.67 -11.59 -10.47
CA LEU A 302 13.54 -10.63 -9.36
C LEU A 302 14.68 -10.83 -8.35
N GLY A 303 15.39 -9.75 -8.04
CA GLY A 303 16.42 -9.69 -7.02
C GLY A 303 16.10 -8.70 -5.91
N PHE A 304 16.59 -8.99 -4.71
CA PHE A 304 16.43 -8.16 -3.52
C PHE A 304 17.78 -7.59 -3.11
N TRP A 305 17.86 -6.27 -2.94
CA TRP A 305 18.97 -5.60 -2.29
C TRP A 305 18.54 -5.19 -0.87
N ILE A 306 19.18 -5.78 0.13
CA ILE A 306 18.79 -5.67 1.54
C ILE A 306 19.65 -4.65 2.30
N ASP A 307 20.80 -4.27 1.75
CA ASP A 307 21.74 -3.34 2.38
C ASP A 307 21.39 -1.86 2.04
N GLN A 308 21.94 -0.92 2.79
CA GLN A 308 21.82 0.52 2.55
C GLN A 308 22.98 1.10 1.73
N ARG A 309 24.07 0.34 1.58
CA ARG A 309 25.28 0.86 0.96
C ARG A 309 25.07 1.10 -0.54
N PRO A 310 25.77 2.11 -1.11
CA PRO A 310 25.82 2.28 -2.55
C PRO A 310 26.28 0.97 -3.20
N ILE A 311 25.53 0.52 -4.19
CA ILE A 311 25.87 -0.66 -4.94
C ILE A 311 26.98 -0.26 -5.92
N PHE A 312 28.16 -0.87 -5.77
CA PHE A 312 29.28 -0.73 -6.71
C PHE A 312 29.56 -2.10 -7.32
N GLY A 313 29.54 -2.20 -8.65
CA GLY A 313 29.79 -3.45 -9.37
C GLY A 313 30.21 -3.25 -10.82
N PHE A 314 30.93 -4.23 -11.36
CA PHE A 314 31.24 -4.36 -12.78
C PHE A 314 30.42 -5.52 -13.38
N GLY A 315 30.02 -5.41 -14.66
CA GLY A 315 29.39 -6.51 -15.43
C GLY A 315 27.87 -6.63 -15.28
N GLU A 316 27.32 -7.84 -15.51
CA GLU A 316 25.87 -8.15 -15.39
C GLU A 316 25.34 -8.11 -13.94
N GLY A 317 26.16 -7.62 -13.01
CA GLY A 317 25.88 -7.59 -11.59
C GLY A 317 25.88 -6.18 -11.02
N TRP A 318 24.67 -5.64 -10.87
CA TRP A 318 24.22 -4.85 -9.71
C TRP A 318 24.11 -3.33 -9.86
N ALA A 319 24.95 -2.62 -10.63
CA ALA A 319 24.74 -1.22 -11.01
C ALA A 319 25.72 -0.77 -12.10
N GLY A 320 25.32 0.14 -13.00
CA GLY A 320 26.24 0.80 -13.93
C GLY A 320 27.17 1.79 -13.23
N MET A 321 28.28 2.15 -13.90
CA MET A 321 29.16 3.23 -13.43
C MET A 321 28.36 4.54 -13.33
N CYS A 322 28.30 5.12 -12.12
CA CYS A 322 27.93 6.52 -11.88
C CYS A 322 26.45 6.93 -12.03
N ASP A 323 25.49 6.14 -11.53
CA ASP A 323 24.13 6.66 -11.24
C ASP A 323 24.00 6.98 -9.72
N PRO A 324 24.17 8.25 -9.30
CA PRO A 324 24.03 8.62 -7.89
C PRO A 324 22.56 8.84 -7.49
N PRO A 325 22.15 8.42 -6.28
CA PRO A 325 21.18 9.18 -5.49
C PRO A 325 21.94 10.24 -4.69
N ASP A 326 22.02 11.47 -5.22
CA ASP A 326 22.26 12.78 -4.56
C ASP A 326 23.25 12.91 -3.39
N SER A 327 24.20 12.00 -3.16
CA SER A 327 25.21 12.14 -2.10
C SER A 327 26.60 11.63 -2.53
N PRO A 328 27.68 12.42 -2.33
CA PRO A 328 29.00 12.09 -2.82
C PRO A 328 29.80 11.37 -1.72
N THR A 329 29.61 10.06 -1.58
CA THR A 329 30.64 9.21 -0.96
C THR A 329 31.22 8.31 -2.04
N ARG A 330 32.36 8.74 -2.60
CA ARG A 330 33.18 7.95 -3.51
C ARG A 330 34.01 6.98 -2.68
N VAL A 331 33.84 5.68 -2.90
CA VAL A 331 34.72 4.63 -2.38
C VAL A 331 35.58 4.13 -3.55
N PHE A 332 36.90 4.09 -3.36
CA PHE A 332 37.86 3.54 -4.31
C PHE A 332 37.93 2.02 -4.19
N GLY A 333 38.08 1.31 -5.32
CA GLY A 333 38.29 -0.14 -5.37
C GLY A 333 39.08 -0.58 -6.60
N PHE A 334 39.96 -1.57 -6.41
CA PHE A 334 41.11 -1.90 -7.25
C PHE A 334 40.84 -2.79 -8.47
N ASP A 335 41.69 -2.59 -9.47
CA ASP A 335 41.88 -3.39 -10.69
C ASP A 335 42.30 -4.83 -10.36
N CYS A 336 41.57 -5.79 -10.89
CA CYS A 336 41.89 -7.21 -10.81
C CYS A 336 42.33 -7.71 -12.19
N GLY A 337 43.63 -7.60 -12.49
CA GLY A 337 44.29 -8.51 -13.42
C GLY A 337 45.20 -7.88 -14.46
N GLY A 338 46.46 -7.66 -14.09
CA GLY A 338 47.58 -7.45 -15.01
C GLY A 338 48.93 -7.49 -14.29
N ASP A 339 49.49 -8.70 -14.13
CA ASP A 339 50.90 -9.09 -13.94
C ASP A 339 51.88 -8.34 -13.01
N TYR A 340 51.44 -7.41 -12.15
CA TYR A 340 52.34 -6.82 -11.15
C TYR A 340 52.03 -7.35 -9.75
N ALA A 341 52.92 -8.21 -9.26
CA ALA A 341 52.95 -8.73 -7.90
C ALA A 341 53.11 -7.58 -6.90
N TYR A 342 52.09 -7.37 -6.06
CA TYR A 342 52.23 -6.66 -4.79
C TYR A 342 51.66 -7.52 -3.66
N ASP A 343 52.34 -7.42 -2.52
CA ASP A 343 52.09 -8.16 -1.29
C ASP A 343 50.65 -7.93 -0.80
N VAL A 344 49.84 -8.98 -0.84
CA VAL A 344 48.48 -8.97 -0.28
C VAL A 344 48.63 -9.23 1.22
N THR A 345 48.48 -8.19 2.04
CA THR A 345 48.45 -8.36 3.49
C THR A 345 47.21 -9.16 3.90
N GLY A 346 47.38 -10.02 4.92
CA GLY A 346 46.49 -11.15 5.21
C GLY A 346 45.08 -10.79 5.68
N PHE A 347 44.20 -11.78 5.52
CA PHE A 347 42.74 -11.84 5.71
C PHE A 347 42.09 -11.24 6.97
N CYS A 348 42.83 -10.60 7.88
CA CYS A 348 42.29 -10.09 9.16
C CYS A 348 42.84 -8.72 9.58
N GLU A 349 43.39 -7.91 8.67
CA GLU A 349 43.87 -6.57 9.05
C GLU A 349 42.73 -5.55 9.27
N PRO A 350 42.80 -4.72 10.34
CA PRO A 350 41.83 -3.67 10.61
C PRO A 350 41.81 -2.63 9.48
N GLY A 351 40.66 -2.46 8.82
CA GLY A 351 40.46 -1.46 7.76
C GLY A 351 40.10 -2.01 6.38
N SER A 352 40.01 -3.34 6.23
CA SER A 352 39.52 -3.98 5.01
C SER A 352 37.98 -4.04 5.00
N THR A 353 37.34 -3.18 4.19
CA THR A 353 35.88 -3.24 3.94
C THR A 353 35.61 -4.10 2.72
N TRP A 354 35.04 -5.28 2.93
CA TRP A 354 34.66 -6.19 1.85
C TRP A 354 33.29 -5.76 1.29
N ALA A 355 33.22 -5.55 -0.03
CA ALA A 355 31.95 -5.64 -0.73
C ALA A 355 31.67 -7.14 -0.92
N ASN A 356 30.60 -7.64 -0.31
CA ASN A 356 30.15 -9.01 -0.54
C ASN A 356 29.90 -9.22 -2.04
N CYS A 357 30.84 -9.88 -2.72
CA CYS A 357 30.56 -10.56 -3.98
C CYS A 357 29.62 -11.72 -3.66
N VAL A 358 28.32 -11.44 -3.64
CA VAL A 358 27.29 -12.48 -3.71
C VAL A 358 27.59 -13.25 -5.01
N PRO A 359 27.84 -14.57 -4.97
CA PRO A 359 28.10 -15.33 -6.18
C PRO A 359 26.92 -15.15 -7.16
N PRO A 360 27.17 -15.24 -8.48
CA PRO A 360 26.11 -15.09 -9.48
C PRO A 360 24.98 -16.03 -9.09
N ALA A 361 23.82 -15.45 -8.80
CA ALA A 361 22.67 -16.15 -8.27
C ALA A 361 22.45 -17.42 -9.10
N ALA A 362 22.63 -18.57 -8.46
CA ALA A 362 22.41 -19.86 -9.08
C ALA A 362 20.99 -19.88 -9.70
N GLY A 363 20.94 -20.38 -10.93
CA GLY A 363 19.74 -20.36 -11.77
C GLY A 363 18.52 -20.91 -11.04
N ARG A 364 17.40 -20.20 -11.17
CA ARG A 364 16.10 -20.47 -10.55
C ARG A 364 16.14 -20.58 -9.01
N GLY A 365 15.62 -19.55 -8.33
CA GLY A 365 14.86 -19.78 -7.10
C GLY A 365 15.61 -20.23 -5.84
N VAL A 366 16.92 -19.99 -5.65
CA VAL A 366 17.58 -20.48 -4.41
C VAL A 366 17.04 -19.84 -3.11
N TRP A 367 16.28 -18.75 -3.20
CA TRP A 367 15.56 -18.15 -2.07
C TRP A 367 14.05 -18.42 -2.05
N LEU A 368 13.52 -19.05 -3.10
CA LEU A 368 12.11 -19.41 -3.21
C LEU A 368 12.04 -20.92 -3.10
N CYS A 369 11.39 -21.44 -2.05
CA CYS A 369 11.21 -22.88 -1.91
C CYS A 369 10.81 -23.50 -3.25
N PRO A 370 11.45 -24.61 -3.66
CA PRO A 370 11.07 -25.30 -4.89
C PRO A 370 9.55 -25.52 -4.88
N ASP A 371 8.89 -25.24 -6.02
CA ASP A 371 7.42 -25.24 -6.15
C ASP A 371 6.77 -26.56 -5.68
N ASP A 372 7.55 -27.64 -5.61
CA ASP A 372 7.16 -28.98 -5.15
C ASP A 372 6.95 -29.09 -3.62
N ALA A 373 7.34 -28.08 -2.84
CA ALA A 373 7.17 -28.05 -1.38
C ALA A 373 5.72 -27.85 -0.90
N LYS A 374 4.78 -27.56 -1.80
CA LYS A 374 3.37 -27.27 -1.49
C LYS A 374 2.59 -28.43 -0.86
N ALA A 375 3.11 -29.66 -0.88
CA ALA A 375 2.39 -30.84 -0.38
C ALA A 375 2.60 -31.13 1.12
N THR A 376 3.55 -30.46 1.78
CA THR A 376 3.99 -30.79 3.15
C THR A 376 3.93 -29.62 4.12
N CYS A 377 3.16 -28.61 3.74
CA CYS A 377 2.66 -27.53 4.56
C CYS A 377 1.16 -27.40 4.30
#